data_AF-I8UD76-F1
#
_entry.id   AF-I8UD76-F1
#
_cell.length_a   1.000
_cell.length_b   1.000
_cell.length_c   1.000
_cell.angle_alpha   90.00
_cell.angle_beta   90.00
_cell.angle_gamma   90.00
#
_symmetry.space_group_name_H-M   'P 1'
#
loop_
_entity.id
_entity.type
_entity.pdbx_description
1 polymer ?
#
loop_
_entity_poly.entity_id
_entity_poly.type
_entity_poly.pdbx_seq_one_letter_code
_entity_poly.pdbx_strand_id
1 'polypeptide(L)'
;MSIVRKYLVATFSITYLFWGIIAIYTQVNQSPFSSSVMMYVFYVVGVIGPAIGAITVKKTSESKADFRTFLRSCYKPPRALTPYVYMIVIVLFFSFLPYFIVGGEQGLPIQYILLQIPAFIIIGGFEEIGWRGVLLPELLKRLSALQSTVLVSIIWVLWHLPLFFMIGTFQNENLNIPVFTINVFAFSFLLSTVFYKTNSVFLCILTHAFCNSVQTAFISHQTLVSGAVGLAFSILIYALIPANRNRPPMMNNVETYVGDRK
;
A
#
# COMPACT_ATOMS: atom_id res chain seq x y z
N MET A 1 17.65 18.63 5.43
CA MET A 1 17.37 17.20 5.14
C MET A 1 16.07 17.12 4.33
N SER A 2 16.06 16.43 3.19
CA SER A 2 14.86 16.34 2.32
C SER A 2 13.68 15.66 3.01
N ILE A 3 12.44 16.00 2.64
CA ILE A 3 11.21 15.39 3.17
C ILE A 3 11.25 13.86 3.03
N VAL A 4 11.68 13.37 1.86
CA VAL A 4 11.86 11.93 1.60
C VAL A 4 12.77 11.28 2.63
N ARG A 5 13.95 11.86 2.91
CA ARG A 5 14.90 11.26 3.85
C ARG A 5 14.34 11.27 5.27
N LYS A 6 13.71 12.37 5.71
CA LYS A 6 13.07 12.43 7.05
C LYS A 6 11.96 11.38 7.18
N TYR A 7 11.14 11.25 6.14
CA TYR A 7 10.03 10.30 6.10
C TYR A 7 10.54 8.87 6.19
N LEU A 8 11.49 8.48 5.34
CA LEU A 8 12.04 7.12 5.34
C LEU A 8 12.73 6.79 6.67
N VAL A 9 13.50 7.71 7.25
CA VAL A 9 14.13 7.49 8.56
C VAL A 9 13.06 7.26 9.63
N ALA A 10 12.02 8.10 9.71
CA ALA A 10 10.95 7.93 10.69
C ALA A 10 10.21 6.59 10.50
N THR A 11 9.78 6.30 9.26
CA THR A 11 9.05 5.07 8.91
C THR A 11 9.85 3.82 9.24
N PHE A 12 11.10 3.73 8.76
CA PHE A 12 11.93 2.54 9.00
C PHE A 12 12.32 2.42 10.47
N SER A 13 12.63 3.52 11.16
CA SER A 13 12.99 3.45 12.59
C SER A 13 11.83 2.91 13.43
N ILE A 14 10.60 3.34 13.16
CA ILE A 14 9.41 2.81 13.84
C ILE A 14 9.23 1.34 13.50
N THR A 15 9.09 1.01 12.21
CA THR A 15 8.76 -0.37 11.81
C THR A 15 9.84 -1.36 12.20
N TYR A 16 11.12 -1.07 11.95
CA TYR A 16 12.20 -2.01 12.26
C TYR A 16 12.44 -2.14 13.76
N LEU A 17 12.15 -1.11 14.56
CA LEU A 17 12.20 -1.24 16.02
C LEU A 17 11.16 -2.25 16.51
N PHE A 18 9.89 -2.04 16.16
CA PHE A 18 8.80 -2.88 16.67
C PHE A 18 8.82 -4.29 16.05
N TRP A 19 9.01 -4.41 14.74
CA TRP A 19 9.11 -5.73 14.11
C TRP A 19 10.43 -6.44 14.42
N GLY A 20 11.52 -5.71 14.67
CA GLY A 20 12.77 -6.29 15.14
C GLY A 20 12.61 -6.93 16.52
N ILE A 21 11.88 -6.29 17.44
CA ILE A 21 11.54 -6.87 18.75
C ILE A 21 10.74 -8.16 18.57
N ILE A 22 9.74 -8.17 17.69
CA ILE A 22 8.93 -9.37 17.44
C ILE A 22 9.77 -10.48 16.80
N ALA A 23 10.63 -10.16 15.83
CA ALA A 23 11.51 -11.12 15.19
C ALA A 23 12.41 -11.79 16.23
N ILE A 24 13.06 -11.01 17.11
CA ILE A 24 13.86 -11.56 18.21
C ILE A 24 13.00 -12.41 19.15
N TYR A 25 11.84 -11.89 19.58
CA TYR A 25 10.94 -12.59 20.49
C TYR A 25 10.50 -13.95 19.94
N THR A 26 10.02 -13.99 18.70
CA THR A 26 9.50 -15.23 18.09
C THR A 26 10.60 -16.26 17.87
N GLN A 27 11.79 -15.84 17.45
CA GLN A 27 12.94 -16.74 17.28
C GLN A 27 13.50 -17.26 18.61
N VAL A 28 13.51 -16.44 19.67
CA VAL A 28 13.98 -16.90 21.00
C VAL A 28 12.99 -17.86 21.63
N ASN A 29 11.68 -17.57 21.54
CA ASN A 29 10.65 -18.37 22.20
C ASN A 29 10.12 -19.52 21.33
N GLN A 30 10.55 -19.62 20.07
CA GLN A 30 10.08 -20.62 19.10
C GLN A 30 8.55 -20.68 19.02
N SER A 31 7.90 -19.51 19.05
CA SER A 31 6.44 -19.37 19.08
C SER A 31 5.99 -18.27 18.12
N PRO A 32 4.77 -18.39 17.55
CA PRO A 32 4.26 -17.39 16.64
C PRO A 32 4.00 -16.07 17.39
N PHE A 33 4.12 -14.93 16.70
CA PHE A 33 3.89 -13.61 17.32
C PHE A 33 2.46 -13.46 17.87
N SER A 34 1.49 -14.19 17.30
CA SER A 34 0.10 -14.23 17.74
C SER A 34 -0.09 -14.84 19.14
N SER A 35 0.94 -15.49 19.70
CA SER A 35 0.92 -16.01 21.07
C SER A 35 0.89 -14.92 22.15
N SER A 36 1.17 -13.66 21.80
CA SER A 36 1.22 -12.54 22.74
C SER A 36 0.48 -11.32 22.20
N VAL A 37 -0.47 -10.82 22.99
CA VAL A 37 -1.22 -9.59 22.69
C VAL A 37 -0.26 -8.41 22.49
N MET A 38 0.81 -8.32 23.29
CA MET A 38 1.80 -7.25 23.15
C MET A 38 2.52 -7.31 21.80
N MET A 39 2.86 -8.51 21.31
CA MET A 39 3.48 -8.68 20.01
C MET A 39 2.53 -8.33 18.87
N TYR A 40 1.23 -8.59 19.02
CA TYR A 40 0.22 -8.12 18.07
C TYR A 40 0.12 -6.59 18.05
N VAL A 41 0.19 -5.93 19.21
CA VAL A 41 0.23 -4.46 19.30
C VAL A 41 1.47 -3.92 18.57
N PHE A 42 2.65 -4.50 18.83
CA PHE A 42 3.89 -4.11 18.13
C PHE A 42 3.80 -4.35 16.63
N TYR A 43 3.14 -5.44 16.20
CA TYR A 43 2.93 -5.73 14.79
C TYR A 43 2.14 -4.60 14.14
N VAL A 44 0.99 -4.21 14.73
CA VAL A 44 0.15 -3.12 14.24
C VAL A 44 0.90 -1.79 14.23
N VAL A 45 1.67 -1.46 15.28
CA VAL A 45 2.48 -0.23 15.31
C VAL A 45 3.51 -0.21 14.17
N GLY A 46 4.15 -1.35 13.90
CA GLY A 46 5.07 -1.48 12.77
C GLY A 46 4.37 -1.30 11.43
N VAL A 47 3.18 -1.88 11.24
CA VAL A 47 2.34 -1.74 10.03
C VAL A 47 1.96 -0.28 9.78
N ILE A 48 1.51 0.47 10.80
CA ILE A 48 1.13 1.88 10.65
C ILE A 48 2.33 2.85 10.69
N GLY A 49 3.56 2.33 10.76
CA GLY A 49 4.80 3.10 10.74
C GLY A 49 4.89 4.13 9.59
N PRO A 50 4.55 3.78 8.34
CA PRO A 50 4.45 4.73 7.23
C PRO A 50 3.48 5.88 7.48
N ALA A 51 2.31 5.62 8.07
CA ALA A 51 1.33 6.66 8.40
C ALA A 51 1.87 7.60 9.49
N ILE A 52 2.48 7.06 10.54
CA ILE A 52 3.08 7.84 11.63
C ILE A 52 4.23 8.71 11.09
N GLY A 53 5.11 8.14 10.27
CA GLY A 53 6.21 8.85 9.62
C GLY A 53 5.72 9.99 8.74
N ALA A 54 4.68 9.74 7.94
CA ALA A 54 4.05 10.75 7.08
C ALA A 54 3.48 11.92 7.88
N ILE A 55 2.65 11.63 8.89
CA ILE A 55 2.01 12.65 9.75
C ILE A 55 3.08 13.48 10.47
N THR A 56 4.11 12.84 11.00
CA THR A 56 5.21 13.49 11.73
C THR A 56 5.96 14.46 10.84
N VAL A 57 6.37 14.03 9.64
CA VAL A 57 7.16 14.87 8.73
C VAL A 57 6.33 16.02 8.17
N LYS A 58 5.08 15.76 7.77
CA LYS A 58 4.19 16.79 7.24
C LYS A 58 3.86 17.84 8.29
N LYS A 59 3.59 17.44 9.53
CA LYS A 59 3.32 18.37 10.65
C LYS A 59 4.52 19.25 11.01
N THR A 60 5.74 18.73 10.87
CA THR A 60 6.98 19.43 11.29
C THR A 60 7.66 20.22 10.16
N SER A 61 7.37 19.89 8.90
CA SER A 61 8.07 20.48 7.75
C SER A 61 7.20 21.41 6.90
N GLU A 62 5.89 21.50 7.17
CA GLU A 62 4.96 22.30 6.36
C GLU A 62 4.08 23.22 7.22
N SER A 63 3.37 24.15 6.56
CA SER A 63 2.43 25.04 7.24
C SER A 63 1.22 24.26 7.79
N LYS A 64 0.53 24.84 8.78
CA LYS A 64 -0.71 24.25 9.31
C LYS A 64 -1.77 24.03 8.23
N ALA A 65 -1.82 24.91 7.23
CA ALA A 65 -2.77 24.82 6.12
C ALA A 65 -2.44 23.62 5.21
N ASP A 66 -1.16 23.46 4.83
CA ASP A 66 -0.71 22.36 3.98
C ASP A 66 -0.88 21.01 4.67
N PHE A 67 -0.55 20.94 5.97
CA PHE A 67 -0.78 19.74 6.78
C PHE A 67 -2.27 19.34 6.82
N ARG A 68 -3.17 20.32 6.96
CA ARG A 68 -4.62 20.05 6.93
C ARG A 68 -5.09 19.59 5.55
N THR A 69 -4.54 20.15 4.49
CA THR A 69 -4.80 19.71 3.10
C THR A 69 -4.33 18.27 2.88
N PHE A 70 -3.14 17.93 3.38
CA PHE A 70 -2.63 16.57 3.37
C PHE A 70 -3.56 15.60 4.09
N LEU A 71 -3.95 15.88 5.34
CA LEU A 71 -4.89 15.02 6.08
C LEU A 71 -6.21 14.85 5.32
N ARG A 72 -6.77 15.93 4.76
CA ARG A 72 -7.99 15.88 3.94
C ARG A 72 -7.84 14.94 2.74
N SER A 73 -6.67 14.86 2.11
CA SER A 73 -6.44 13.95 0.98
C SER A 73 -6.59 12.46 1.36
N CYS A 74 -6.35 12.12 2.63
CA CYS A 74 -6.42 10.74 3.12
C CYS A 74 -7.84 10.27 3.43
N TYR A 75 -8.76 11.16 3.81
CA TYR A 75 -10.13 10.78 4.21
C TYR A 75 -11.24 11.38 3.34
N LYS A 76 -10.93 12.24 2.37
CA LYS A 76 -11.93 12.84 1.48
C LYS A 76 -12.16 11.95 0.24
N PRO A 77 -13.30 11.26 0.15
CA PRO A 77 -13.64 10.45 -1.02
C PRO A 77 -13.84 11.30 -2.29
N PRO A 78 -13.47 10.80 -3.48
CA PRO A 78 -13.94 11.35 -4.74
C PRO A 78 -15.48 11.33 -4.83
N ARG A 79 -16.08 12.37 -5.39
CA ARG A 79 -17.55 12.49 -5.52
C ARG A 79 -18.13 11.67 -6.66
N ALA A 80 -17.40 11.54 -7.76
CA ALA A 80 -17.84 10.76 -8.91
C ALA A 80 -17.74 9.25 -8.61
N LEU A 81 -18.65 8.44 -9.16
CA LEU A 81 -18.65 6.99 -8.98
C LEU A 81 -17.63 6.28 -9.88
N THR A 82 -17.25 6.88 -11.02
CA THR A 82 -16.35 6.29 -12.01
C THR A 82 -15.01 5.78 -11.44
N PRO A 83 -14.32 6.52 -10.54
CA PRO A 83 -13.09 6.03 -9.91
C PRO A 83 -13.29 4.76 -9.07
N TYR A 84 -14.44 4.59 -8.41
CA TYR A 84 -14.74 3.41 -7.60
C TYR A 84 -15.03 2.20 -8.47
N VAL A 85 -15.80 2.36 -9.55
CA VAL A 85 -16.03 1.29 -10.52
C VAL A 85 -14.72 0.84 -11.15
N TYR A 86 -13.87 1.80 -11.54
CA TYR A 86 -12.54 1.50 -12.04
C TYR A 86 -11.69 0.72 -11.03
N MET A 87 -11.65 1.18 -9.77
CA MET A 87 -10.95 0.49 -8.69
C MET A 87 -11.44 -0.94 -8.50
N ILE A 88 -12.76 -1.17 -8.42
CA ILE A 88 -13.33 -2.49 -8.23
C ILE A 88 -12.90 -3.41 -9.38
N VAL A 89 -13.06 -2.97 -10.62
CA VAL A 89 -12.71 -3.75 -11.81
C VAL A 89 -11.23 -4.16 -11.77
N ILE A 90 -10.31 -3.21 -11.59
CA ILE A 90 -8.88 -3.55 -11.60
C ILE A 90 -8.47 -4.45 -10.45
N VAL A 91 -9.08 -4.34 -9.26
CA VAL A 91 -8.78 -5.21 -8.12
C VAL A 91 -9.28 -6.63 -8.36
N LEU A 92 -10.46 -6.78 -8.95
CA LEU A 92 -10.98 -8.10 -9.33
C LEU A 92 -10.05 -8.76 -10.36
N PHE A 93 -9.66 -8.07 -11.43
CA PHE A 93 -8.71 -8.62 -12.39
C PHE A 93 -7.35 -8.93 -11.77
N PHE A 94 -6.81 -8.03 -10.94
CA PHE A 94 -5.54 -8.23 -10.26
C PHE A 94 -5.54 -9.49 -9.37
N SER A 95 -6.67 -9.75 -8.69
CA SER A 95 -6.78 -10.88 -7.75
C SER A 95 -7.15 -12.19 -8.45
N PHE A 96 -8.03 -12.14 -9.45
CA PHE A 96 -8.55 -13.34 -10.12
C PHE A 96 -7.69 -13.84 -11.29
N LEU A 97 -6.95 -12.97 -12.00
CA LEU A 97 -6.11 -13.44 -13.12
C LEU A 97 -5.05 -14.46 -12.67
N PRO A 98 -4.25 -14.21 -11.61
CA PRO A 98 -3.34 -15.23 -11.11
C PRO A 98 -4.08 -16.48 -10.62
N TYR A 99 -5.16 -16.30 -9.87
CA TYR A 99 -5.98 -17.41 -9.33
C TYR A 99 -6.44 -18.38 -10.41
N PHE A 100 -6.97 -17.89 -11.54
CA PHE A 100 -7.45 -18.73 -12.63
C PHE A 100 -6.33 -19.37 -13.46
N ILE A 101 -5.14 -18.76 -13.52
CA ILE A 101 -4.02 -19.28 -14.33
C ILE A 101 -3.22 -20.34 -13.58
N VAL A 102 -2.88 -20.09 -12.32
CA VAL A 102 -2.02 -20.99 -11.52
C VAL A 102 -2.80 -21.86 -10.52
N GLY A 103 -4.10 -21.62 -10.41
CA GLY A 103 -4.94 -22.19 -9.37
C GLY A 103 -4.79 -21.48 -8.03
N GLY A 104 -5.66 -21.88 -7.10
CA GLY A 104 -5.68 -21.39 -5.75
C GLY A 104 -6.75 -22.11 -4.96
N GLU A 105 -6.94 -21.68 -3.72
CA GLU A 105 -7.92 -22.23 -2.81
C GLU A 105 -8.90 -21.15 -2.36
N GLN A 106 -10.14 -21.58 -2.10
CA GLN A 106 -11.11 -20.74 -1.43
C GLN A 106 -10.71 -20.68 0.05
N GLY A 107 -10.31 -19.49 0.50
CA GLY A 107 -10.05 -19.22 1.91
C GLY A 107 -11.35 -18.90 2.63
N LEU A 108 -11.51 -17.65 3.05
CA LEU A 108 -12.73 -17.22 3.73
C LEU A 108 -13.95 -17.17 2.80
N PRO A 109 -15.17 -17.39 3.33
CA PRO A 109 -16.39 -17.18 2.57
C PRO A 109 -16.51 -15.75 2.02
N ILE A 110 -17.10 -15.60 0.83
CA ILE A 110 -17.13 -14.33 0.09
C ILE A 110 -17.78 -13.17 0.86
N GLN A 111 -18.73 -13.46 1.76
CA GLN A 111 -19.37 -12.43 2.59
C GLN A 111 -18.39 -11.70 3.53
N TYR A 112 -17.24 -12.32 3.86
CA TYR A 112 -16.22 -11.70 4.71
C TYR A 112 -15.41 -10.64 3.98
N ILE A 113 -15.40 -10.60 2.64
CA ILE A 113 -14.65 -9.59 1.87
C ILE A 113 -15.05 -8.18 2.31
N LEU A 114 -16.36 -7.90 2.39
CA LEU A 114 -16.82 -6.57 2.79
C LEU A 114 -16.63 -6.31 4.28
N LEU A 115 -16.77 -7.35 5.12
CA LEU A 115 -16.64 -7.23 6.58
C LEU A 115 -15.21 -6.93 7.02
N GLN A 116 -14.21 -7.37 6.27
CA GLN A 116 -12.79 -7.18 6.59
C GLN A 116 -12.21 -5.83 6.16
N ILE A 117 -12.89 -5.09 5.27
CA ILE A 117 -12.40 -3.81 4.76
C ILE A 117 -12.02 -2.83 5.88
N PRO A 118 -12.82 -2.61 6.94
CA PRO A 118 -12.43 -1.69 8.02
C PRO A 118 -11.15 -2.11 8.74
N ALA A 119 -10.94 -3.41 8.97
CA ALA A 119 -9.71 -3.92 9.57
C ALA A 119 -8.53 -3.70 8.62
N PHE A 120 -8.67 -4.07 7.34
CA PHE A 120 -7.62 -3.91 6.34
C PHE A 120 -7.31 -2.46 5.98
N ILE A 121 -8.21 -1.50 6.22
CA ILE A 121 -7.87 -0.07 6.18
C ILE A 121 -6.80 0.23 7.22
N ILE A 122 -6.88 -0.33 8.43
CA ILE A 122 -5.91 -0.09 9.50
C ILE A 122 -4.62 -0.88 9.25
N ILE A 123 -4.71 -2.17 8.92
CA ILE A 123 -3.56 -3.09 8.84
C ILE A 123 -2.92 -3.19 7.44
N GLY A 124 -3.26 -2.29 6.52
CA GLY A 124 -2.63 -2.21 5.20
C GLY A 124 -2.94 -0.90 4.48
N GLY A 125 -4.21 -0.50 4.44
CA GLY A 125 -4.63 0.75 3.79
C GLY A 125 -3.90 1.98 4.32
N PHE A 126 -3.68 2.10 5.64
CA PHE A 126 -2.98 3.24 6.25
C PHE A 126 -1.52 3.37 5.80
N GLU A 127 -0.90 2.32 5.29
CA GLU A 127 0.42 2.43 4.68
C GLU A 127 0.44 3.45 3.52
N GLU A 128 -0.66 3.54 2.78
CA GLU A 128 -0.81 4.43 1.62
C GLU A 128 -0.78 5.91 2.00
N ILE A 129 -1.06 6.26 3.26
CA ILE A 129 -0.86 7.62 3.79
C ILE A 129 0.60 8.04 3.64
N GLY A 130 1.52 7.10 3.84
CA GLY A 130 2.94 7.31 3.63
C GLY A 130 3.36 7.11 2.17
N TRP A 131 3.00 5.98 1.56
CA TRP A 131 3.47 5.64 0.21
C TRP A 131 2.92 6.57 -0.87
N ARG A 132 1.60 6.80 -0.90
CA ARG A 132 0.92 7.62 -1.92
C ARG A 132 0.66 9.04 -1.42
N GLY A 133 0.62 9.26 -0.11
CA GLY A 133 0.47 10.60 0.47
C GLY A 133 1.76 11.40 0.62
N VAL A 134 2.93 10.75 0.72
CA VAL A 134 4.22 11.43 0.91
C VAL A 134 5.30 10.95 -0.06
N LEU A 135 5.67 9.66 -0.04
CA LEU A 135 6.84 9.19 -0.76
C LEU A 135 6.70 9.38 -2.28
N LEU A 136 5.62 8.87 -2.87
CA LEU A 136 5.39 8.95 -4.31
C LEU A 136 5.30 10.41 -4.81
N PRO A 137 4.48 11.31 -4.20
CA PRO A 137 4.43 12.72 -4.60
C PRO A 137 5.77 13.45 -4.48
N GLU A 138 6.57 13.17 -3.46
CA GLU A 138 7.88 13.81 -3.29
C GLU A 138 8.92 13.31 -4.29
N LEU A 139 8.89 12.03 -4.66
CA LEU A 139 9.74 11.47 -5.72
C LEU A 139 9.40 12.05 -7.10
N LEU A 140 8.10 12.21 -7.40
CA LEU A 140 7.62 12.81 -8.65
C LEU A 140 8.09 14.25 -8.88
N LYS A 141 8.52 14.97 -7.83
CA LYS A 141 9.10 16.32 -7.99
C LYS A 141 10.45 16.30 -8.70
N ARG A 142 11.12 15.14 -8.77
CA ARG A 142 12.50 15.02 -9.27
C ARG A 142 12.72 13.87 -10.25
N LEU A 143 11.79 12.92 -10.30
CA LEU A 143 11.90 11.69 -11.07
C LEU A 143 10.66 11.50 -11.95
N SER A 144 10.80 10.72 -13.01
CA SER A 144 9.64 10.28 -13.80
C SER A 144 8.69 9.41 -12.97
N ALA A 145 7.44 9.29 -13.40
CA ALA A 145 6.47 8.40 -12.76
C ALA A 145 6.94 6.95 -12.69
N LEU A 146 7.65 6.46 -13.72
CA LEU A 146 8.17 5.09 -13.72
C LEU A 146 9.27 4.93 -12.68
N GLN A 147 10.26 5.83 -12.67
CA GLN A 147 11.33 5.83 -11.67
C GLN A 147 10.79 5.95 -10.25
N SER A 148 9.80 6.83 -10.04
CA SER A 148 9.15 7.01 -8.73
C SER A 148 8.42 5.74 -8.28
N THR A 149 7.64 5.11 -9.18
CA THR A 149 6.92 3.86 -8.89
C THR A 149 7.88 2.72 -8.55
N VAL A 150 8.95 2.55 -9.34
CA VAL A 150 9.97 1.52 -9.09
C VAL A 150 10.68 1.75 -7.76
N LEU A 151 11.06 2.99 -7.44
CA LEU A 151 11.68 3.31 -6.15
C LEU A 151 10.74 3.06 -4.98
N VAL A 152 9.46 3.41 -5.09
CA VAL A 152 8.45 3.06 -4.07
C VAL A 152 8.38 1.55 -3.89
N SER A 153 8.35 0.76 -4.97
CA SER A 153 8.32 -0.71 -4.89
C SER A 153 9.55 -1.26 -4.18
N ILE A 154 10.76 -0.80 -4.53
CA ILE A 154 12.01 -1.24 -3.87
C ILE A 154 11.98 -0.90 -2.38
N ILE A 155 11.63 0.34 -2.04
CA ILE A 155 11.54 0.79 -0.64
C ILE A 155 10.51 -0.05 0.12
N TRP A 156 9.38 -0.38 -0.51
CA TRP A 156 8.33 -1.17 0.12
C TRP A 156 8.75 -2.63 0.34
N VAL A 157 9.48 -3.25 -0.60
CA VAL A 157 10.10 -4.57 -0.39
C VAL A 157 11.03 -4.54 0.81
N LEU A 158 11.92 -3.54 0.86
CA LEU A 158 12.86 -3.38 1.97
C LEU A 158 12.12 -3.18 3.30
N TRP A 159 11.05 -2.40 3.32
CA TRP A 159 10.26 -2.16 4.53
C TRP A 159 9.68 -3.46 5.12
N HIS A 160 9.30 -4.43 4.29
CA HIS A 160 8.73 -5.71 4.71
C HIS A 160 9.76 -6.76 5.18
N LEU A 161 11.06 -6.55 4.98
CA LEU A 161 12.07 -7.58 5.27
C LEU A 161 11.99 -8.17 6.69
N PRO A 162 11.72 -7.42 7.77
CA PRO A 162 11.60 -8.00 9.10
C PRO A 162 10.52 -9.09 9.21
N LEU A 163 9.46 -9.04 8.38
CA LEU A 163 8.40 -10.06 8.38
C LEU A 163 8.94 -11.46 8.11
N PHE A 164 9.96 -11.60 7.25
CA PHE A 164 10.57 -12.90 6.93
C PHE A 164 11.27 -13.57 8.12
N PHE A 165 11.51 -12.83 9.21
CA PHE A 165 12.16 -13.32 10.43
C PHE A 165 11.19 -13.48 11.61
N MET A 166 9.89 -13.24 11.40
CA MET A 166 8.86 -13.36 12.44
C MET A 166 8.02 -14.62 12.25
N ILE A 167 8.14 -15.57 13.18
CA ILE A 167 7.33 -16.82 13.16
C ILE A 167 5.85 -16.45 13.28
N GLY A 168 4.99 -17.11 12.48
CA GLY A 168 3.54 -16.83 12.43
C GLY A 168 3.13 -15.83 11.36
N THR A 169 4.07 -15.24 10.61
CA THR A 169 3.72 -14.36 9.48
C THR A 169 3.64 -15.14 8.17
N PHE A 170 2.77 -14.68 7.27
CA PHE A 170 2.63 -15.28 5.94
C PHE A 170 3.95 -15.26 5.16
N GLN A 171 4.75 -14.20 5.33
CA GLN A 171 6.04 -14.02 4.67
C GLN A 171 7.07 -15.05 5.14
N ASN A 172 7.12 -15.33 6.45
CA ASN A 172 8.03 -16.33 7.00
C ASN A 172 7.63 -17.76 6.62
N GLU A 173 6.33 -18.06 6.57
CA GLU A 173 5.83 -19.43 6.42
C GLU A 173 5.59 -19.86 4.97
N ASN A 174 5.20 -18.92 4.09
CA ASN A 174 4.62 -19.26 2.79
C ASN A 174 5.27 -18.57 1.59
N LEU A 175 6.24 -17.66 1.81
CA LEU A 175 6.83 -16.87 0.74
C LEU A 175 8.35 -16.93 0.72
N ASN A 176 8.89 -16.95 -0.49
CA ASN A 176 10.30 -16.63 -0.72
C ASN A 176 10.43 -15.17 -1.19
N ILE A 177 11.62 -14.59 -0.96
CA ILE A 177 11.91 -13.19 -1.28
C ILE A 177 11.69 -12.86 -2.77
N PRO A 178 12.09 -13.69 -3.75
CA PRO A 178 11.83 -13.40 -5.17
C PRO A 178 10.34 -13.29 -5.53
N VAL A 179 9.51 -14.25 -5.13
CA VAL A 179 8.05 -14.24 -5.38
C VAL A 179 7.43 -13.03 -4.70
N PHE A 180 7.78 -12.79 -3.43
CA PHE A 180 7.30 -11.62 -2.70
C PHE A 180 7.68 -10.31 -3.38
N THR A 181 8.92 -10.17 -3.85
CA THR A 181 9.39 -8.98 -4.56
C THR A 181 8.54 -8.70 -5.80
N ILE A 182 8.24 -9.73 -6.61
CA ILE A 182 7.39 -9.57 -7.79
C ILE A 182 5.97 -9.14 -7.39
N ASN A 183 5.39 -9.76 -6.34
CA ASN A 183 4.07 -9.39 -5.83
C ASN A 183 4.01 -7.94 -5.34
N VAL A 184 5.02 -7.48 -4.59
CA VAL A 184 5.12 -6.09 -4.12
C VAL A 184 5.22 -5.13 -5.29
N PHE A 185 6.01 -5.46 -6.32
CA PHE A 185 6.07 -4.66 -7.54
C PHE A 185 4.72 -4.60 -8.25
N ALA A 186 4.06 -5.74 -8.43
CA ALA A 186 2.74 -5.81 -9.05
C ALA A 186 1.75 -4.89 -8.32
N PHE A 187 1.64 -5.04 -7.01
CA PHE A 187 0.71 -4.28 -6.21
C PHE A 187 1.06 -2.79 -6.15
N SER A 188 2.34 -2.45 -6.09
CA SER A 188 2.80 -1.07 -6.11
C SER A 188 2.47 -0.38 -7.44
N PHE A 189 2.60 -1.07 -8.57
CA PHE A 189 2.18 -0.54 -9.88
C PHE A 189 0.66 -0.36 -9.96
N LEU A 190 -0.12 -1.29 -9.44
CA LEU A 190 -1.60 -1.18 -9.35
C LEU A 190 -2.00 0.08 -8.55
N LEU A 191 -1.44 0.27 -7.35
CA LEU A 191 -1.76 1.40 -6.48
C LEU A 191 -1.27 2.73 -7.07
N SER A 192 -0.09 2.76 -7.69
CA SER A 192 0.39 3.95 -8.40
C SER A 192 -0.49 4.29 -9.61
N THR A 193 -1.03 3.28 -10.30
CA THR A 193 -2.02 3.44 -11.39
C THR A 193 -3.30 4.10 -10.87
N VAL A 194 -3.85 3.63 -9.74
CA VAL A 194 -5.00 4.27 -9.08
C VAL A 194 -4.68 5.72 -8.72
N PHE A 195 -3.50 5.95 -8.14
CA PHE A 195 -3.06 7.27 -7.74
C PHE A 195 -2.97 8.23 -8.93
N TYR A 196 -2.32 7.85 -10.02
CA TYR A 196 -2.16 8.69 -11.20
C TYR A 196 -3.47 8.99 -11.92
N LYS A 197 -4.42 8.05 -11.90
CA LYS A 197 -5.73 8.26 -12.53
C LYS A 197 -6.65 9.15 -11.71
N THR A 198 -6.55 9.10 -10.38
CA THR A 198 -7.56 9.67 -9.49
C THR A 198 -7.05 10.81 -8.60
N ASN A 199 -5.73 10.94 -8.47
CA ASN A 199 -5.07 11.85 -7.53
C ASN A 199 -5.59 11.71 -6.09
N SER A 200 -5.99 10.50 -5.68
CA SER A 200 -6.67 10.25 -4.40
C SER A 200 -5.92 9.25 -3.55
N VAL A 201 -5.39 9.71 -2.41
CA VAL A 201 -4.81 8.85 -1.38
C VAL A 201 -5.89 7.97 -0.76
N PHE A 202 -7.09 8.53 -0.51
CA PHE A 202 -8.24 7.78 -0.03
C PHE A 202 -8.56 6.55 -0.90
N LEU A 203 -8.58 6.70 -2.24
CA LEU A 203 -8.81 5.54 -3.10
C LEU A 203 -7.67 4.54 -3.05
N CYS A 204 -6.42 4.96 -2.86
CA CYS A 204 -5.31 4.02 -2.69
C CYS A 204 -5.48 3.21 -1.38
N ILE A 205 -5.85 3.88 -0.27
CA ILE A 205 -6.17 3.22 1.02
C ILE A 205 -7.27 2.17 0.81
N LEU A 206 -8.36 2.55 0.13
CA LEU A 206 -9.48 1.64 -0.12
C LEU A 206 -9.11 0.51 -1.08
N THR A 207 -8.34 0.79 -2.14
CA THR A 207 -7.84 -0.21 -3.10
C THR A 207 -6.99 -1.25 -2.39
N HIS A 208 -6.08 -0.79 -1.53
CA HIS A 208 -5.19 -1.67 -0.79
C HIS A 208 -6.03 -2.57 0.13
N ALA A 209 -6.91 -1.99 0.94
CA ALA A 209 -7.76 -2.74 1.85
C ALA A 209 -8.67 -3.75 1.12
N PHE A 210 -9.26 -3.35 0.00
CA PHE A 210 -10.13 -4.22 -0.80
C PHE A 210 -9.33 -5.36 -1.43
N CYS A 211 -8.13 -5.10 -1.94
CA CYS A 211 -7.26 -6.13 -2.50
C CYS A 211 -6.88 -7.19 -1.45
N ASN A 212 -6.47 -6.76 -0.24
CA ASN A 212 -6.17 -7.68 0.85
C ASN A 212 -7.43 -8.50 1.25
N SER A 213 -8.60 -7.87 1.28
CA SER A 213 -9.87 -8.55 1.60
C SER A 213 -10.29 -9.56 0.53
N VAL A 214 -10.02 -9.32 -0.75
CA VAL A 214 -10.30 -10.29 -1.82
C VAL A 214 -9.32 -11.45 -1.74
N GLN A 215 -8.05 -11.19 -1.42
CA GLN A 215 -7.01 -12.22 -1.32
C GLN A 215 -7.16 -13.14 -0.11
N THR A 216 -7.88 -12.75 0.94
CA THR A 216 -8.25 -13.68 2.04
C THR A 216 -9.35 -14.65 1.64
N ALA A 217 -10.22 -14.28 0.69
CA ALA A 217 -11.28 -15.14 0.19
C ALA A 217 -10.78 -16.03 -0.97
N PHE A 218 -9.95 -15.50 -1.85
CA PHE A 218 -9.40 -16.19 -3.01
C PHE A 218 -7.87 -16.20 -2.94
N ILE A 219 -7.32 -17.24 -2.33
CA ILE A 219 -5.89 -17.36 -2.07
C ILE A 219 -5.25 -18.02 -3.29
N SER A 220 -4.54 -17.24 -4.10
CA SER A 220 -3.78 -17.76 -5.24
C SER A 220 -2.52 -18.48 -4.77
N HIS A 221 -2.12 -19.56 -5.46
CA HIS A 221 -0.83 -20.19 -5.22
C HIS A 221 0.32 -19.19 -5.43
N GLN A 222 1.21 -19.07 -4.45
CA GLN A 222 2.31 -18.10 -4.48
C GLN A 222 3.50 -18.66 -5.26
N THR A 223 3.59 -18.30 -6.54
CA THR A 223 4.61 -18.79 -7.48
C THR A 223 5.20 -17.63 -8.26
N LEU A 224 6.33 -17.85 -8.93
CA LEU A 224 6.88 -16.85 -9.84
C LEU A 224 5.91 -16.54 -10.99
N VAL A 225 5.13 -17.53 -11.43
CA VAL A 225 4.13 -17.37 -12.50
C VAL A 225 2.98 -16.48 -12.03
N SER A 226 2.43 -16.71 -10.84
CA SER A 226 1.32 -15.89 -10.33
C SER A 226 1.75 -14.44 -10.08
N GLY A 227 2.95 -14.23 -9.53
CA GLY A 227 3.54 -12.91 -9.41
C GLY A 227 3.76 -12.25 -10.77
N ALA A 228 4.32 -12.96 -11.75
CA ALA A 228 4.57 -12.42 -13.09
C ALA A 228 3.27 -12.03 -13.82
N VAL A 229 2.20 -12.83 -13.69
CA VAL A 229 0.86 -12.49 -14.21
C VAL A 229 0.34 -11.21 -13.56
N GLY A 230 0.37 -11.11 -12.23
CA GLY A 230 -0.07 -9.93 -11.52
C GLY A 230 0.73 -8.68 -11.90
N LEU A 231 2.05 -8.82 -12.05
CA LEU A 231 2.93 -7.73 -12.47
C LEU A 231 2.66 -7.31 -13.92
N ALA A 232 2.52 -8.26 -14.84
CA ALA A 232 2.22 -7.99 -16.25
C ALA A 232 0.88 -7.24 -16.39
N PHE A 233 -0.16 -7.68 -15.67
CA PHE A 233 -1.44 -6.98 -15.61
C PHE A 233 -1.27 -5.54 -15.08
N SER A 234 -0.51 -5.37 -13.99
CA SER A 234 -0.29 -4.07 -13.36
C SER A 234 0.51 -3.11 -14.24
N ILE A 235 1.51 -3.62 -14.99
CA ILE A 235 2.26 -2.83 -15.98
C ILE A 235 1.37 -2.46 -17.17
N LEU A 236 0.51 -3.37 -17.64
CA LEU A 236 -0.41 -3.11 -18.74
C LEU A 236 -1.35 -1.95 -18.39
N ILE A 237 -2.05 -2.02 -17.26
CA ILE A 237 -2.96 -0.94 -16.84
C ILE A 237 -2.21 0.36 -16.57
N TYR A 238 -0.99 0.29 -16.04
CA TYR A 238 -0.13 1.45 -15.82
C TYR A 238 0.22 2.13 -17.15
N ALA A 239 0.56 1.34 -18.17
CA ALA A 239 0.90 1.83 -19.50
C ALA A 239 -0.29 2.50 -20.21
N LEU A 240 -1.52 2.02 -19.95
CA LEU A 240 -2.76 2.54 -20.53
C LEU A 240 -3.23 3.88 -19.94
N ILE A 241 -2.69 4.33 -18.80
CA ILE A 241 -3.00 5.66 -18.27
C ILE A 241 -2.29 6.74 -19.12
N PRO A 242 -3.02 7.70 -19.71
CA PRO A 242 -2.44 8.78 -20.49
C PRO A 242 -1.41 9.61 -19.73
N ALA A 243 -0.53 10.27 -20.49
CA ALA A 243 0.70 10.95 -20.07
C ALA A 243 0.55 12.15 -19.10
N ASN A 244 -0.50 12.25 -18.28
CA ASN A 244 -0.57 13.24 -17.17
C ASN A 244 0.30 12.83 -15.96
N ARG A 245 1.29 11.97 -16.20
CA ARG A 245 2.20 11.31 -15.26
C ARG A 245 3.17 12.27 -14.54
N ASN A 246 3.29 13.51 -15.01
CA ASN A 246 4.30 14.48 -14.56
C ASN A 246 3.75 15.62 -13.69
N ARG A 247 2.48 15.58 -13.25
CA ARG A 247 1.92 16.65 -12.41
C ARG A 247 1.99 16.27 -10.92
N PRO A 248 2.70 17.02 -10.06
CA PRO A 248 2.64 16.80 -8.64
C PRO A 248 1.20 17.02 -8.12
N PRO A 249 0.63 16.04 -7.39
CA PRO A 249 -0.73 16.03 -6.83
C PRO A 249 -1.22 17.30 -6.15
N MET A 250 -0.31 18.05 -5.54
CA MET A 250 -0.63 19.16 -4.63
C MET A 250 -0.54 20.55 -5.27
N MET A 251 -0.21 20.66 -6.57
CA MET A 251 -0.12 21.97 -7.24
C MET A 251 -1.37 22.38 -8.02
N ASN A 252 -2.34 21.48 -8.22
CA ASN A 252 -3.61 21.85 -8.84
C ASN A 252 -4.63 22.16 -7.75
N ASN A 253 -4.70 23.45 -7.45
CA ASN A 253 -5.87 24.21 -7.03
C ASN A 253 -6.99 23.45 -6.31
N VAL A 254 -7.27 23.96 -5.12
CA VAL A 254 -8.52 23.83 -4.34
C VAL A 254 -9.80 24.00 -5.18
N GLU A 255 -9.70 24.46 -6.43
CA GLU A 255 -10.80 24.73 -7.37
C GLU A 255 -11.45 23.49 -7.97
N THR A 256 -10.80 22.32 -8.08
CA THR A 256 -11.50 21.13 -8.64
C THR A 256 -12.50 20.47 -7.66
N TYR A 257 -12.67 21.02 -6.45
CA TYR A 257 -13.70 20.59 -5.50
C TYR A 257 -14.94 21.49 -5.48
N VAL A 258 -14.90 22.63 -6.19
CA VAL A 258 -16.05 23.49 -6.44
C VAL A 258 -16.35 23.36 -7.93
N GLY A 259 -17.11 22.31 -8.27
CA GLY A 259 -17.74 22.27 -9.57
C GLY A 259 -18.74 23.41 -9.62
N ASP A 260 -18.36 24.50 -10.26
CA ASP A 260 -19.27 25.42 -10.91
C ASP A 260 -20.29 24.61 -11.70
N ARG A 261 -21.56 24.73 -11.30
CA ARG A 261 -22.68 24.69 -12.21
C ARG A 261 -23.64 25.80 -11.83
N LYS A 262 -23.61 26.85 -12.66
CA LYS A 262 -24.83 27.55 -13.05
C LYS A 262 -25.80 26.56 -13.69
#